data_AF-A0A367GVI6-F1
#
_entry.id   AF-A0A367GVI6-F1
#
_cell.length_a   1.000
_cell.length_b   1.000
_cell.length_c   1.000
_cell.angle_alpha   90.00
_cell.angle_beta   90.00
_cell.angle_gamma   90.00
#
_symmetry.space_group_name_H-M   'P 1'
#
loop_
_entity.id
_entity.type
_entity.pdbx_description
1 polymer ?
#
loop_
_entity_poly.entity_id
_entity_poly.type
_entity_poly.pdbx_seq_one_letter_code
_entity_poly.pdbx_strand_id
1 'polypeptide(L)'
;MITTDDLGYFNTQFNELGLTPIELASRLKTWGDHRSYDAIIRSIQRMLSGDTGVSGEIKVIVNMLTYLQHLEDEQNTALQWIQMPSGSYTGKAGDFMLTLTPQSKGRWLISIVHQPSGYSHPWPSWQNDLDSAKRKALFCLGDARRHIFEWQRDERLRST
;
A
#
# COMPACT_ATOMS: atom_id res chain seq x y z
N MET A 1 27.39 6.59 -11.89
CA MET A 1 27.20 7.95 -11.35
C MET A 1 25.71 8.06 -11.08
N ILE A 2 25.28 8.12 -9.81
CA ILE A 2 23.86 8.32 -9.48
C ILE A 2 23.59 9.78 -9.83
N THR A 3 22.66 10.06 -10.75
CA THR A 3 22.20 11.44 -10.90
C THR A 3 21.38 11.76 -9.65
N THR A 4 21.67 12.87 -8.98
CA THR A 4 20.95 13.32 -7.78
C THR A 4 19.42 13.33 -8.00
N ASP A 5 19.01 13.50 -9.25
CA ASP A 5 17.64 13.47 -9.73
C ASP A 5 16.94 12.10 -9.56
N ASP A 6 17.65 11.01 -9.84
CA ASP A 6 17.09 9.65 -9.76
C ASP A 6 16.72 9.24 -8.33
N LEU A 7 17.58 9.59 -7.37
CA LEU A 7 17.33 9.31 -5.95
C LEU A 7 16.20 10.20 -5.40
N GLY A 8 16.18 11.48 -5.78
CA GLY A 8 15.12 12.41 -5.38
C GLY A 8 13.75 11.96 -5.88
N TYR A 9 13.67 11.57 -7.16
CA TYR A 9 12.44 11.04 -7.74
C TYR A 9 11.98 9.75 -7.06
N PHE A 10 12.90 8.78 -6.86
CA PHE A 10 12.59 7.53 -6.16
C PHE A 10 12.05 7.77 -4.74
N ASN A 11 12.72 8.62 -3.96
CA ASN A 11 12.29 8.93 -2.59
C ASN A 11 10.94 9.62 -2.56
N THR A 12 10.66 10.50 -3.52
CA THR A 12 9.35 11.16 -3.66
C THR A 12 8.24 10.14 -3.84
N GLN A 13 8.38 9.25 -4.83
CA GLN A 13 7.38 8.22 -5.13
C GLN A 13 7.23 7.22 -3.97
N PHE A 14 8.34 6.81 -3.35
CA PHE A 14 8.31 5.89 -2.23
C PHE A 14 7.56 6.46 -1.01
N ASN A 15 7.78 7.76 -0.72
CA ASN A 15 7.08 8.48 0.34
C ASN A 15 5.61 8.75 0.01
N GLU A 16 5.31 9.02 -1.26
CA GLU A 16 3.93 9.20 -1.74
C GLU A 16 3.08 7.96 -1.49
N LEU A 17 3.63 6.78 -1.79
CA LEU A 17 3.01 5.48 -1.52
C LEU A 17 2.90 5.14 -0.01
N GLY A 18 3.54 5.95 0.86
CA GLY A 18 3.64 5.69 2.29
C GLY A 18 4.24 4.33 2.61
N LEU A 19 5.11 3.80 1.74
CA LEU A 19 5.69 2.48 1.88
C LEU A 19 6.76 2.47 2.96
N THR A 20 6.88 1.35 3.66
CA THR A 20 8.06 1.03 4.45
C THR A 20 8.97 0.05 3.69
N PRO A 21 10.27 -0.02 3.99
CA PRO A 21 11.15 -1.04 3.40
C PRO A 21 10.64 -2.46 3.60
N ILE A 22 9.99 -2.73 4.73
CA ILE A 22 9.37 -4.02 5.07
C ILE A 22 8.22 -4.34 4.12
N GLU A 23 7.32 -3.38 3.89
CA GLU A 23 6.17 -3.57 3.00
C GLU A 23 6.60 -3.79 1.55
N LEU A 24 7.57 -3.02 1.04
CA LEU A 24 8.10 -3.27 -0.30
C LEU A 24 8.81 -4.63 -0.37
N ALA A 25 9.61 -4.99 0.64
CA ALA A 25 10.25 -6.31 0.69
C ALA A 25 9.24 -7.46 0.66
N SER A 26 8.12 -7.33 1.39
CA SER A 26 7.03 -8.32 1.37
C SER A 26 6.42 -8.46 -0.03
N ARG A 27 6.20 -7.36 -0.75
CA ARG A 27 5.71 -7.39 -2.14
C ARG A 27 6.68 -8.09 -3.08
N LEU A 28 7.96 -7.71 -3.02
CA LEU A 28 9.00 -8.32 -3.83
C LEU A 28 9.09 -9.83 -3.59
N LYS A 29 8.93 -10.26 -2.32
CA LYS A 29 8.85 -11.67 -1.99
C LYS A 29 7.66 -12.38 -2.61
N THR A 30 6.46 -11.80 -2.51
CA THR A 30 5.26 -12.35 -3.15
C THR A 30 5.41 -12.43 -4.67
N TRP A 31 6.15 -11.51 -5.29
CA TRP A 31 6.41 -11.49 -6.73
C TRP A 31 7.58 -12.36 -7.19
N GLY A 32 8.21 -13.11 -6.27
CA GLY A 32 9.20 -14.12 -6.62
C GLY A 32 10.66 -13.72 -6.42
N ASP A 33 10.96 -12.61 -5.73
CA ASP A 33 12.34 -12.26 -5.38
C ASP A 33 12.98 -13.37 -4.52
N HIS A 34 14.07 -13.97 -5.03
CA HIS A 34 14.73 -15.10 -4.39
C HIS A 34 15.70 -14.72 -3.26
N ARG A 35 16.09 -13.44 -3.15
CA ARG A 35 17.03 -12.96 -2.11
C ARG A 35 16.43 -13.17 -0.71
N SER A 36 17.24 -13.31 0.33
CA SER A 36 16.69 -13.39 1.69
C SER A 36 15.92 -12.11 2.06
N TYR A 37 14.89 -12.23 2.92
CA TYR A 37 14.06 -11.09 3.30
C TYR A 37 14.89 -9.92 3.87
N ASP A 38 15.85 -10.21 4.74
CA ASP A 38 16.77 -9.23 5.31
C ASP A 38 17.71 -8.60 4.26
N ALA A 39 18.09 -9.35 3.22
CA ALA A 39 18.88 -8.80 2.13
C ALA A 39 18.07 -7.80 1.29
N ILE A 40 16.79 -8.09 1.05
CA ILE A 40 15.89 -7.18 0.33
C ILE A 40 15.70 -5.88 1.12
N ILE A 41 15.36 -5.98 2.41
CA ILE A 41 15.19 -4.80 3.29
C ILE A 41 16.44 -3.93 3.30
N ARG A 42 17.62 -4.53 3.52
CA ARG A 42 18.88 -3.79 3.53
C ARG A 42 19.17 -3.12 2.19
N SER A 43 18.87 -3.79 1.08
CA SER A 43 19.01 -3.21 -0.25
C SER A 43 18.13 -1.97 -0.40
N ILE A 44 16.87 -2.04 0.03
CA ILE A 44 15.92 -0.91 -0.03
C ILE A 44 16.41 0.26 0.84
N GLN A 45 16.82 -0.01 2.06
CA GLN A 45 17.35 1.02 2.98
C GLN A 45 18.58 1.73 2.42
N ARG A 46 19.50 0.98 1.80
CA ARG A 46 20.68 1.55 1.13
C ARG A 46 20.33 2.39 -0.09
N MET A 47 19.29 2.00 -0.85
CA MET A 47 18.79 2.82 -1.96
C MET A 47 18.17 4.13 -1.45
N LEU A 48 17.33 4.08 -0.41
CA LEU A 48 16.67 5.25 0.16
C LEU A 48 17.66 6.27 0.76
N SER A 49 18.76 5.78 1.36
CA SER A 49 19.83 6.62 1.94
C SER A 49 20.82 7.14 0.91
N GLY A 50 20.80 6.64 -0.33
CA GLY A 50 21.78 6.98 -1.36
C GLY A 50 23.12 6.24 -1.24
N ASP A 51 23.26 5.31 -0.30
CA ASP A 51 24.44 4.44 -0.14
C ASP A 51 24.68 3.52 -1.36
N THR A 52 23.64 3.31 -2.17
CA THR A 52 23.72 2.62 -3.46
C THR A 52 22.75 3.24 -4.46
N GLY A 53 23.04 3.06 -5.75
CA GLY A 53 22.11 3.46 -6.81
C GLY A 53 20.82 2.66 -6.75
N VAL A 54 19.70 3.33 -7.09
CA VAL A 54 18.39 2.68 -7.23
C VAL A 54 18.42 1.77 -8.46
N SER A 55 18.14 0.47 -8.29
CA SER A 55 18.14 -0.46 -9.42
C SER A 55 17.00 -0.14 -10.40
N GLY A 56 17.22 -0.40 -11.70
CA GLY A 56 16.20 -0.14 -12.72
C GLY A 56 14.90 -0.88 -12.48
N GLU A 57 14.96 -2.12 -12.01
CA GLU A 57 13.80 -2.92 -11.62
C GLU A 57 12.98 -2.26 -10.50
N ILE A 58 13.65 -1.74 -9.47
CA ILE A 58 12.99 -1.07 -8.35
C ILE A 58 12.33 0.24 -8.79
N LYS A 59 12.97 0.99 -9.70
CA LYS A 59 12.35 2.18 -10.30
C LYS A 59 11.06 1.81 -11.03
N VAL A 60 11.09 0.79 -11.88
CA VAL A 60 9.90 0.31 -12.62
C VAL A 60 8.80 -0.11 -11.66
N ILE A 61 9.14 -0.87 -10.62
CA ILE A 61 8.18 -1.33 -9.61
C ILE A 61 7.52 -0.17 -8.87
N VAL A 62 8.30 0.79 -8.38
CA VAL A 62 7.76 1.94 -7.63
C VAL A 62 6.92 2.83 -8.54
N ASN A 63 7.33 3.04 -9.80
CA ASN A 63 6.54 3.79 -10.77
C ASN A 63 5.21 3.09 -11.08
N MET A 64 5.24 1.77 -11.28
CA MET A 64 4.03 0.98 -11.49
C MET A 64 3.09 1.08 -10.28
N LEU A 65 3.60 0.96 -9.06
CA LEU A 65 2.79 1.09 -7.85
C LEU A 65 2.19 2.49 -7.72
N THR A 66 2.93 3.54 -8.06
CA THR A 66 2.44 4.92 -8.01
C THR A 66 1.37 5.18 -9.07
N TYR A 67 1.55 4.63 -10.27
CA TYR A 67 0.52 4.65 -11.29
C TYR A 67 -0.78 3.96 -10.83
N LEU A 68 -0.67 2.76 -10.24
CA LEU A 68 -1.83 2.05 -9.69
C LEU A 68 -2.50 2.82 -8.55
N GLN A 69 -1.72 3.50 -7.71
CA GLN A 69 -2.24 4.38 -6.67
C GLN A 69 -3.07 5.52 -7.27
N HIS A 70 -2.57 6.18 -8.31
CA HIS A 70 -3.31 7.26 -8.96
C HIS A 70 -4.61 6.77 -9.59
N LEU A 71 -4.62 5.58 -10.20
CA LEU A 71 -5.85 4.99 -10.73
C LEU A 71 -6.88 4.71 -9.62
N GLU A 72 -6.42 4.20 -8.46
CA GLU A 72 -7.29 4.01 -7.31
C GLU A 72 -7.80 5.34 -6.74
N ASP A 73 -6.97 6.38 -6.67
CA ASP A 73 -7.38 7.71 -6.24
C ASP A 73 -8.44 8.30 -7.20
N GLU A 74 -8.22 8.21 -8.51
CA GLU A 74 -9.18 8.65 -9.53
C GLU A 74 -10.52 7.94 -9.37
N GLN A 75 -10.51 6.60 -9.27
CA GLN A 75 -11.71 5.79 -9.11
C GLN A 75 -12.48 6.11 -7.82
N ASN A 76 -11.77 6.52 -6.77
CA ASN A 76 -12.35 6.78 -5.45
C ASN A 76 -12.41 8.29 -5.14
N THR A 77 -12.33 9.19 -6.13
CA THR A 77 -12.39 10.65 -5.93
C THR A 77 -13.67 11.09 -5.21
N ALA A 78 -14.79 10.42 -5.45
CA ALA A 78 -16.08 10.70 -4.84
C ALA A 78 -16.27 10.01 -3.46
N LEU A 79 -15.26 9.31 -2.94
CA LEU A 79 -15.32 8.63 -1.65
C LEU A 79 -15.53 9.64 -0.53
N GLN A 80 -16.68 9.55 0.14
CA GLN A 80 -16.98 10.37 1.30
C GLN A 80 -16.49 9.68 2.57
N TRP A 81 -15.61 10.38 3.29
CA TRP A 81 -15.17 9.99 4.62
C TRP A 81 -16.13 10.55 5.67
N ILE A 82 -16.83 9.68 6.38
CA ILE A 82 -17.78 10.03 7.44
C ILE A 82 -17.05 9.92 8.78
N GLN A 83 -17.04 11.01 9.55
CA GLN A 83 -16.51 10.98 10.90
C GLN A 83 -17.53 10.37 11.87
N MET A 84 -17.09 9.38 12.62
CA MET A 84 -17.88 8.69 13.64
C MET A 84 -17.74 9.38 15.00
N PRO A 85 -18.71 9.21 15.93
CA PRO A 85 -18.62 9.79 17.28
C PRO A 85 -17.36 9.40 18.07
N SER A 86 -16.77 8.25 17.76
CA SER A 86 -15.51 7.77 18.35
C SER A 86 -14.26 8.48 17.84
N GLY A 87 -14.39 9.39 16.87
CA GLY A 87 -13.26 10.04 16.20
C GLY A 87 -12.67 9.22 15.04
N SER A 88 -13.15 7.99 14.81
CA SER A 88 -12.82 7.22 13.62
C SER A 88 -13.43 7.83 12.36
N TYR A 89 -12.83 7.55 11.20
CA TYR A 89 -13.39 7.87 9.89
C TYR A 89 -13.72 6.59 9.13
N THR A 90 -14.88 6.55 8.48
CA THR A 90 -15.28 5.42 7.64
C THR A 90 -15.55 5.89 6.22
N GLY A 91 -15.26 5.04 5.25
CA GLY A 91 -15.53 5.29 3.83
C GLY A 91 -15.91 4.00 3.13
N LYS A 92 -16.91 4.05 2.24
CA LYS A 92 -17.32 2.89 1.44
C LYS A 92 -16.83 3.02 0.00
N ALA A 93 -16.00 2.07 -0.44
CA ALA A 93 -15.46 2.00 -1.79
C ALA A 93 -15.89 0.69 -2.48
N GLY A 94 -17.01 0.74 -3.20
CA GLY A 94 -17.65 -0.46 -3.75
C GLY A 94 -18.07 -1.42 -2.63
N ASP A 95 -17.61 -2.66 -2.69
CA ASP A 95 -17.89 -3.71 -1.69
C ASP A 95 -16.97 -3.66 -0.46
N PHE A 96 -16.06 -2.68 -0.40
CA PHE A 96 -15.14 -2.52 0.72
C PHE A 96 -15.56 -1.40 1.67
N MET A 97 -15.47 -1.69 2.96
CA MET A 97 -15.54 -0.72 4.05
C MET A 97 -14.14 -0.41 4.55
N LEU A 98 -13.75 0.86 4.46
CA LEU A 98 -12.50 1.39 4.98
C LEU A 98 -12.78 2.06 6.33
N THR A 99 -11.99 1.77 7.34
CA THR A 99 -12.08 2.38 8.66
C THR A 99 -10.71 2.86 9.11
N LEU A 100 -10.62 4.14 9.47
CA LEU A 100 -9.44 4.79 10.04
C LEU A 100 -9.73 5.08 11.50
N THR A 101 -8.97 4.48 12.40
CA THR A 101 -9.15 4.66 13.85
C THR A 101 -7.97 5.41 14.44
N PRO A 102 -8.20 6.56 15.11
CA PRO A 102 -7.12 7.27 15.77
C PRO A 102 -6.58 6.43 16.93
N GLN A 103 -5.26 6.46 17.09
CA GLN A 103 -4.54 5.79 18.15
C GLN A 103 -3.68 6.79 18.93
N SER A 104 -3.07 6.31 20.01
CA SER A 104 -2.14 7.13 20.81
C SER A 104 -0.98 7.69 19.97
N LYS A 105 -0.53 8.90 20.33
CA LYS A 105 0.60 9.61 19.70
C LYS A 105 0.36 10.00 18.23
N GLY A 106 -0.89 10.36 17.89
CA GLY A 106 -1.25 10.84 16.56
C GLY A 106 -1.25 9.77 15.47
N ARG A 107 -1.09 8.51 15.83
CA ARG A 107 -1.01 7.44 14.86
C ARG A 107 -2.38 6.93 14.44
N TRP A 108 -2.50 6.41 13.24
CA TRP A 108 -3.75 5.94 12.67
C TRP A 108 -3.67 4.47 12.27
N LEU A 109 -4.69 3.73 12.68
CA LEU A 109 -4.90 2.34 12.34
C LEU A 109 -5.87 2.24 11.16
N ILE A 110 -5.54 1.41 10.18
CA ILE A 110 -6.32 1.26 8.94
C ILE A 110 -6.88 -0.17 8.88
N SER A 111 -8.20 -0.28 8.68
CA SER A 111 -8.90 -1.53 8.47
C SER A 111 -9.65 -1.48 7.15
N ILE A 112 -9.52 -2.54 6.34
CA ILE A 112 -10.16 -2.66 5.02
C ILE A 112 -10.87 -4.00 4.98
N VAL A 113 -12.20 -3.97 4.93
CA VAL A 113 -13.04 -5.17 5.00
C VAL A 113 -13.91 -5.28 3.75
N HIS A 114 -13.83 -6.41 3.06
CA HIS A 114 -14.77 -6.78 2.01
C HIS A 114 -16.08 -7.24 2.63
N GLN A 115 -17.14 -6.43 2.51
CA GLN A 115 -18.41 -6.67 3.21
C GLN A 115 -19.07 -8.01 2.80
N PRO A 116 -19.08 -8.43 1.52
CA PRO A 116 -19.72 -9.68 1.12
C PRO A 116 -19.07 -10.94 1.68
N SER A 117 -17.73 -11.01 1.72
CA SER A 117 -17.02 -12.22 2.16
C SER A 117 -16.53 -12.16 3.61
N GLY A 118 -16.56 -10.99 4.25
CA GLY A 118 -15.96 -10.77 5.57
C GLY A 118 -14.43 -10.77 5.57
N TYR A 119 -13.78 -10.88 4.41
CA TYR A 119 -12.33 -10.81 4.28
C TYR A 119 -11.82 -9.45 4.78
N SER A 120 -10.79 -9.49 5.63
CA SER A 120 -10.06 -8.33 6.08
C SER A 120 -8.66 -8.34 5.47
N HIS A 121 -8.28 -7.27 4.79
CA HIS A 121 -6.92 -7.13 4.28
C HIS A 121 -5.94 -7.00 5.46
N PRO A 122 -4.70 -7.56 5.37
CA PRO A 122 -3.69 -7.34 6.39
C PRO A 122 -3.51 -5.86 6.74
N TRP A 123 -3.36 -5.59 8.04
CA TRP A 123 -3.24 -4.24 8.56
C TRP A 123 -1.96 -3.58 8.02
N PRO A 124 -2.06 -2.43 7.33
CA PRO A 124 -0.88 -1.73 6.85
C PRO A 124 -0.12 -1.05 8.00
N SER A 125 1.06 -0.53 7.69
CA SER A 125 1.82 0.29 8.64
C SER A 125 1.02 1.50 9.14
N TRP A 126 1.27 1.86 10.40
CA TRP A 126 0.62 2.98 11.07
C TRP A 126 1.03 4.29 10.39
N GLN A 127 0.08 5.21 10.23
CA GLN A 127 0.34 6.52 9.63
C GLN A 127 0.30 7.63 10.70
N ASN A 128 1.09 8.69 10.52
CA ASN A 128 1.27 9.74 11.54
C ASN A 128 0.22 10.86 11.50
N ASP A 129 -0.64 10.83 10.49
CA ASP A 129 -1.70 11.82 10.29
C ASP A 129 -2.84 11.20 9.48
N LEU A 130 -4.01 11.85 9.51
CA LEU A 130 -5.22 11.36 8.88
C LEU A 130 -5.13 11.30 7.36
N ASP A 131 -4.45 12.25 6.72
CA ASP A 131 -4.41 12.33 5.25
C ASP A 131 -3.47 11.27 4.68
N SER A 132 -2.34 11.01 5.35
CA SER A 132 -1.48 9.85 5.09
C SER A 132 -2.22 8.54 5.34
N ALA A 133 -3.08 8.46 6.37
CA ALA A 133 -3.91 7.29 6.62
C ALA A 133 -4.92 7.03 5.50
N LYS A 134 -5.60 8.08 5.00
CA LYS A 134 -6.54 7.97 3.86
C LYS A 134 -5.83 7.50 2.58
N ARG A 135 -4.70 8.12 2.23
CA ARG A 135 -3.90 7.71 1.06
C ARG A 135 -3.44 6.26 1.18
N LYS A 136 -2.88 5.88 2.33
CA LYS A 136 -2.45 4.50 2.59
C LYS A 136 -3.62 3.51 2.51
N ALA A 137 -4.80 3.89 2.96
CA ALA A 137 -5.98 3.05 2.89
C ALA A 137 -6.46 2.82 1.44
N LEU A 138 -6.39 3.83 0.58
CA LEU A 138 -6.66 3.70 -0.86
C LEU A 138 -5.60 2.84 -1.56
N PHE A 139 -4.32 3.00 -1.21
CA PHE A 139 -3.25 2.15 -1.72
C PHE A 139 -3.48 0.67 -1.41
N CYS A 140 -3.78 0.37 -0.14
CA CYS A 140 -4.06 -1.00 0.28
C CYS A 140 -5.42 -1.52 -0.24
N LEU A 141 -6.35 -0.66 -0.61
CA LEU A 141 -7.62 -1.06 -1.24
C LEU A 141 -7.36 -1.75 -2.59
N GLY A 142 -6.42 -1.24 -3.40
CA GLY A 142 -6.03 -1.88 -4.66
C GLY A 142 -5.53 -3.31 -4.46
N ASP A 143 -4.70 -3.53 -3.43
CA ASP A 143 -4.24 -4.89 -3.08
C ASP A 143 -5.36 -5.79 -2.57
N ALA A 144 -6.26 -5.24 -1.75
CA ALA A 144 -7.42 -5.97 -1.22
C ALA A 144 -8.34 -6.44 -2.35
N ARG A 145 -8.59 -5.58 -3.34
CA ARG A 145 -9.35 -5.91 -4.55
C ARG A 145 -8.69 -7.01 -5.36
N ARG A 146 -7.37 -6.90 -5.61
CA ARG A 146 -6.62 -7.94 -6.32
C ARG A 146 -6.72 -9.29 -5.60
N HIS A 147 -6.54 -9.31 -4.28
CA HIS A 147 -6.59 -10.54 -3.49
C HIS A 147 -7.97 -11.21 -3.54
N ILE A 148 -9.06 -10.42 -3.43
CA ILE A 148 -10.41 -10.94 -3.58
C ILE A 148 -10.65 -11.49 -5.00
N PHE A 149 -10.18 -10.79 -6.02
CA PHE A 149 -10.31 -11.25 -7.40
C PHE A 149 -9.58 -12.58 -7.63
N GLU A 150 -8.33 -12.70 -7.16
CA GLU A 150 -7.54 -13.93 -7.26
C GLU A 150 -8.22 -15.09 -6.52
N TRP A 151 -8.69 -14.86 -5.29
CA TRP A 151 -9.41 -15.85 -4.51
C TRP A 151 -10.69 -16.33 -5.21
N GLN A 152 -11.53 -15.41 -5.70
CA GLN A 152 -12.76 -15.74 -6.42
C GLN A 152 -12.49 -16.50 -7.73
N ARG A 153 -11.40 -16.20 -8.43
CA ARG A 153 -10.98 -16.93 -9.63
C ARG A 153 -10.57 -18.36 -9.27
N ASP A 154 -9.75 -18.51 -8.24
CA ASP A 154 -9.24 -19.81 -7.83
C ASP A 154 -10.35 -20.70 -7.26
N GLU A 155 -11.35 -20.14 -6.57
CA GLU A 155 -12.55 -20.89 -6.16
C GLU A 155 -13.35 -21.40 -7.35
N ARG A 156 -13.57 -20.57 -8.38
CA ARG A 156 -14.27 -20.99 -9.60
C ARG A 156 -13.58 -22.16 -10.27
N LEU A 157 -12.25 -22.12 -10.37
CA LEU A 157 -11.44 -23.19 -10.96
C LEU A 157 -11.48 -24.51 -10.16
N ARG A 158 -11.73 -24.45 -8.84
CA ARG A 158 -11.88 -25.64 -7.99
C ARG A 158 -13.29 -26.25 -8.06
N SER A 159 -14.29 -25.46 -8.44
CA SER A 159 -15.69 -25.88 -8.53
C SER A 159 -16.07 -26.49 -9.89
N THR A 160 -15.17 -26.43 -10.87
CA THR A 160 -15.26 -27.07 -12.20
C THR A 160 -14.45 -28.34 -12.26
#